data_AF-A0A926I099-F1
#
_entry.id   AF-A0A926I099-F1
#
_cell.length_a   1.000
_cell.length_b   1.000
_cell.length_c   1.000
_cell.angle_alpha   90.00
_cell.angle_beta   90.00
_cell.angle_gamma   90.00
#
_symmetry.space_group_name_H-M   'P 1'
#
loop_
_entity.id
_entity.type
_entity.pdbx_description
1 polymer ?
#
loop_
_entity_poly.entity_id
_entity_poly.type
_entity_poly.pdbx_seq_one_letter_code
_entity_poly.pdbx_strand_id
1 'polypeptide(L)' 'MKTDLKIIPGVGKSIEQDLIAIGYPSVASLRGADPEDMYNRECIRKGCAVDRCVLYVFRCAVYFAETE' A
#
# COMPACT_ATOMS: atom_id res chain seq x y z
N MET A 1 3.24 -14.66 -8.95
CA MET A 1 1.87 -14.35 -8.50
C MET A 1 1.46 -13.06 -9.21
N LYS A 2 0.33 -13.04 -9.91
CA LYS A 2 -0.13 -11.85 -10.63
C LYS A 2 -0.90 -10.99 -9.61
N THR A 3 -0.40 -9.81 -9.26
CA THR A 3 -1.16 -8.87 -8.42
C THR A 3 -2.01 -7.98 -9.30
N ASP A 4 -3.11 -7.50 -8.74
CA ASP A 4 -4.00 -6.49 -9.33
C ASP A 4 -3.69 -5.07 -8.82
N LEU A 5 -2.68 -4.89 -7.96
CA LEU A 5 -2.36 -3.61 -7.31
C LEU A 5 -2.04 -2.47 -8.28
N LYS A 6 -1.50 -2.77 -9.47
CA LYS A 6 -1.16 -1.76 -10.48
C LYS A 6 -2.38 -1.12 -11.15
N ILE A 7 -3.60 -1.62 -10.91
CA ILE A 7 -4.82 -0.95 -11.39
C ILE A 7 -5.12 0.31 -10.57
N ILE A 8 -4.59 0.40 -9.35
CA ILE A 8 -4.77 1.53 -8.45
C ILE A 8 -4.01 2.74 -9.02
N PRO A 9 -4.67 3.89 -9.23
CA PRO A 9 -4.00 5.12 -9.66
C PRO A 9 -2.88 5.52 -8.70
N GLY A 10 -1.68 5.76 -9.24
CA GLY A 10 -0.50 6.12 -8.45
C GLY A 10 0.30 4.93 -7.90
N VAL A 11 -0.16 3.67 -8.08
CA VAL A 11 0.58 2.48 -7.68
C VAL A 11 1.43 1.96 -8.85
N GLY A 12 2.71 2.33 -8.82
CA GLY A 12 3.72 1.76 -9.71
C GLY A 12 4.36 0.47 -9.17
N LYS A 13 5.33 -0.08 -9.90
CA LYS A 13 6.07 -1.30 -9.53
C LYS A 13 6.70 -1.23 -8.12
N SER A 14 7.25 -0.09 -7.72
CA SER A 14 7.87 0.06 -6.40
C SER A 14 6.84 -0.05 -5.28
N ILE A 15 5.72 0.67 -5.39
CA ILE A 15 4.66 0.65 -4.39
C ILE A 15 3.98 -0.72 -4.32
N GLU A 16 3.76 -1.37 -5.47
CA GLU A 16 3.26 -2.75 -5.52
C GLU A 16 4.15 -3.68 -4.68
N GLN A 17 5.48 -3.60 -4.84
CA GLN A 17 6.42 -4.42 -4.07
C GLN A 17 6.41 -4.08 -2.59
N ASP A 18 6.32 -2.80 -2.23
CA ASP A 18 6.25 -2.35 -0.84
C ASP A 18 4.95 -2.86 -0.18
N LEU A 19 3.79 -2.75 -0.85
CA LEU A 19 2.50 -3.27 -0.39
C LEU A 19 2.53 -4.79 -0.14
N ILE A 20 3.08 -5.57 -1.09
CA ILE A 20 3.25 -7.01 -0.94
C ILE A 20 4.14 -7.31 0.28
N ALA A 21 5.23 -6.56 0.44
CA ALA A 21 6.20 -6.79 1.51
C ALA A 21 5.63 -6.51 2.92
N ILE A 22 4.66 -5.62 3.04
CA ILE A 22 3.97 -5.32 4.32
C ILE A 22 2.67 -6.13 4.52
N GLY A 23 2.38 -7.08 3.61
CA GLY A 23 1.32 -8.08 3.77
C GLY A 23 0.06 -7.87 2.92
N TYR A 24 0.07 -6.97 1.93
CA TYR A 24 -1.07 -6.67 1.06
C TYR A 24 -0.81 -7.06 -0.39
N PRO A 25 -1.00 -8.34 -0.79
CA PRO A 25 -0.65 -8.82 -2.12
C PRO A 25 -1.72 -8.55 -3.21
N SER A 26 -2.86 -7.93 -2.87
CA SER A 26 -3.95 -7.64 -3.82
C SER A 26 -4.81 -6.45 -3.40
N VAL A 27 -5.61 -5.91 -4.31
CA VAL A 27 -6.59 -4.85 -4.02
C VAL A 27 -7.55 -5.30 -2.93
N ALA A 28 -8.03 -6.55 -3.01
CA ALA A 28 -8.92 -7.11 -1.99
C ALA A 28 -8.31 -7.12 -0.58
N SER A 29 -6.99 -7.34 -0.47
CA SER A 29 -6.30 -7.34 0.84
C SER A 29 -6.21 -5.95 1.48
N LEU A 30 -6.36 -4.88 0.69
CA LEU A 30 -6.32 -3.50 1.19
C LEU A 30 -7.63 -3.04 1.84
N ARG A 31 -8.75 -3.75 1.60
CA ARG A 31 -10.06 -3.35 2.15
C ARG A 31 -10.04 -3.40 3.68
N GLY A 32 -10.42 -2.30 4.32
CA GLY A 32 -10.44 -2.17 5.78
C GLY A 32 -9.05 -2.12 6.44
N ALA A 33 -7.97 -2.02 5.65
CA ALA A 33 -6.64 -1.77 6.18
C ALA A 33 -6.52 -0.33 6.69
N ASP A 34 -5.74 -0.13 7.75
CA ASP A 34 -5.42 1.22 8.26
C ASP A 34 -4.16 1.76 7.55
N PRO A 35 -4.26 2.83 6.73
CA PRO A 35 -3.10 3.41 6.05
C PRO A 35 -1.99 3.88 6.98
N GLU A 36 -2.28 4.30 8.23
CA GLU A 36 -1.24 4.67 9.19
C GLU A 36 -0.46 3.45 9.67
N ASP A 37 -1.13 2.34 9.97
CA ASP A 37 -0.46 1.09 10.31
C ASP A 37 0.38 0.57 9.13
N MET A 38 -0.15 0.66 7.90
CA MET A 38 0.62 0.33 6.69
C MET A 38 1.91 1.15 6.58
N TYR A 39 1.83 2.46 6.80
CA TYR A 39 2.99 3.35 6.80
C TYR A 39 3.99 3.01 7.92
N ASN A 40 3.51 2.71 9.12
CA ASN A 40 4.35 2.33 10.24
C ASN A 40 5.10 1.02 9.97
N ARG A 41 4.41 0.00 9.43
CA ARG A 41 5.03 -1.26 8.99
C ARG A 41 6.11 -1.03 7.95
N GLU A 42 5.85 -0.13 7.00
CA GLU A 42 6.80 0.21 5.96
C GLU A 42 8.04 0.93 6.49
N CYS A 43 7.88 1.85 7.44
CA CYS A 43 8.99 2.50 8.15
C CYS A 43 9.83 1.49 8.94
N ILE A 44 9.18 0.58 9.67
CA ILE A 44 9.84 -0.49 10.41
C ILE A 44 10.63 -1.38 9.45
N ARG A 45 10.02 -1.78 8.33
CA ARG A 45 10.65 -2.65 7.32
C ARG A 45 11.86 -1.99 6.67
N LYS A 46 11.80 -0.69 6.35
CA LYS A 46 12.91 0.07 5.76
C LYS A 46 13.95 0.54 6.79
N GLY A 47 13.65 0.42 8.09
CA GLY A 47 14.53 0.84 9.18
C GLY A 47 14.66 2.36 9.33
N CYS A 48 13.79 3.13 8.67
CA CYS A 48 13.79 4.59 8.72
C CYS A 48 12.38 5.14 8.49
N ALA A 49 12.17 6.41 8.87
CA ALA A 49 10.97 7.12 8.48
C ALA A 49 11.01 7.36 6.96
N VAL A 50 10.07 6.76 6.24
CA VAL A 50 9.91 6.99 4.80
C VAL A 50 9.24 8.34 4.55
N ASP A 51 9.30 8.84 3.32
CA ASP A 51 8.62 10.09 3.00
C ASP A 51 7.10 9.97 3.21
N ARG A 52 6.47 11.02 3.74
CA ARG A 52 5.03 11.03 4.03
C ARG A 52 4.16 10.89 2.78
N CYS A 53 4.68 11.15 1.57
CA CYS A 53 3.96 10.89 0.33
C CYS A 53 3.51 9.42 0.22
N VAL A 54 4.25 8.48 0.82
CA VAL A 54 3.88 7.05 0.84
C VAL A 54 2.58 6.83 1.61
N LEU A 55 2.37 7.53 2.72
CA LEU A 55 1.12 7.47 3.47
C LEU A 55 -0.07 7.92 2.62
N TYR A 56 0.11 8.96 1.79
CA TYR A 56 -0.95 9.39 0.87
C TYR A 56 -1.26 8.32 -0.18
N VAL A 57 -0.25 7.66 -0.73
CA VAL A 57 -0.45 6.55 -1.67
C VAL A 57 -1.21 5.40 -1.00
N PHE A 58 -0.90 5.05 0.25
CA PHE A 58 -1.64 4.03 0.99
C PHE A 58 -3.09 4.42 1.26
N ARG A 59 -3.36 5.69 1.61
CA ARG A 59 -4.74 6.20 1.76
C ARG A 59 -5.53 6.07 0.45
N CYS A 60 -4.94 6.46 -0.68
CA CYS A 60 -5.58 6.32 -1.98
C CYS A 60 -5.82 4.85 -2.34
N ALA A 61 -4.87 3.97 -2.01
CA ALA A 61 -4.97 2.54 -2.30
C ALA A 61 -6.07 1.84 -1.49
N VAL A 62 -6.21 2.17 -0.20
CA VAL A 62 -7.31 1.68 0.65
C VAL A 62 -8.64 2.23 0.15
N TYR A 63 -8.73 3.54 -0.10
CA TYR A 63 -9.95 4.16 -0.63
C TYR A 63 -10.41 3.51 -1.94
N PHE A 64 -9.48 3.32 -2.89
CA PHE A 64 -9.76 2.63 -4.14
C PHE A 64 -10.31 1.23 -3.88
N ALA A 65 -9.65 0.44 -3.01
CA ALA A 65 -10.12 -0.90 -2.68
C ALA A 65 -11.52 -0.90 -2.04
N GLU A 66 -11.87 0.11 -1.25
CA GLU A 66 -13.20 0.24 -0.63
C GLU A 66 -14.30 0.65 -1.61
N THR A 67 -13.96 1.34 -2.70
CA THR A 67 -14.94 1.87 -3.67
C THR A 67 -15.07 1.07 -4.96
N GLU A 68 -14.22 0.06 -5.17
CA GLU A 68 -14.29 -0.90 -6.29
C GLU A 68 -15.19 -2.11 -6.00
#